data_AF-A0AAE4CN61-F1
#
_entry.id   AF-A0AAE4CN61-F1
#
_cell.length_a   1.000
_cell.length_b   1.000
_cell.length_c   1.000
_cell.angle_alpha   90.00
_cell.angle_beta   90.00
_cell.angle_gamma   90.00
#
_symmetry.space_group_name_H-M   'P 1'
#
loop_
_entity.id
_entity.type
_entity.pdbx_description
1 polymer ?
#
loop_
_entity_poly.entity_id
_entity_poly.type
_entity_poly.pdbx_seq_one_letter_code
_entity_poly.pdbx_strand_id
1 'polypeptide(L)'
;MRRIRELLARLGRGARSSEPPVIDVDDPDLHVVVEAFDDAEAASTALARAPHWQPDRPAVLRHYLSLPSTDTESVATLLHEDGWTVRESVHGPIPEEPANTSDGEQATTVIALRVQRLDALHCAQASARMAGLAQRFRGRALGWDALQPGQAN
;
A
#
# COMPACT_ATOMS: atom_id res chain seq x y z
N MET A 1 29.64 -36.26 -33.38
CA MET A 1 30.36 -35.31 -32.51
C MET A 1 29.34 -34.60 -31.62
N ARG A 2 29.52 -34.71 -30.29
CA ARG A 2 29.09 -33.86 -29.13
C ARG A 2 27.86 -32.94 -29.33
N ARG A 3 26.71 -33.19 -28.69
CA ARG A 3 26.29 -32.81 -27.31
C ARG A 3 26.41 -31.31 -26.99
N ILE A 4 25.30 -30.69 -26.56
CA ILE A 4 25.10 -29.59 -25.57
C ILE A 4 23.80 -28.84 -25.96
N ARG A 5 22.77 -28.57 -25.14
CA ARG A 5 22.41 -28.87 -23.74
C ARG A 5 20.91 -28.52 -23.62
N GLU A 6 20.09 -29.48 -23.23
CA GLU A 6 18.85 -29.26 -22.49
C GLU A 6 19.24 -28.80 -21.09
N LEU A 7 18.65 -27.72 -20.55
CA LEU A 7 18.55 -27.42 -19.12
C LEU A 7 17.86 -26.06 -18.96
N LEU A 8 16.57 -26.08 -18.63
CA LEU A 8 15.90 -25.16 -17.69
C LEU A 8 14.44 -25.61 -17.47
N ALA A 9 14.26 -26.92 -17.24
CA ALA A 9 13.09 -27.43 -16.55
C ALA A 9 13.50 -27.73 -15.10
N ARG A 10 12.65 -27.34 -14.15
CA ARG A 10 12.66 -27.69 -12.71
C ARG A 10 13.39 -26.75 -11.76
N LEU A 11 12.71 -25.67 -11.35
CA LEU A 11 12.65 -25.23 -9.95
C LEU A 11 11.29 -24.57 -9.67
N GLY A 12 10.23 -25.38 -9.71
CA GLY A 12 8.89 -25.01 -9.22
C GLY A 12 8.39 -26.10 -8.28
N ARG A 13 9.17 -26.40 -7.23
CA ARG A 13 8.79 -27.37 -6.19
C ARG A 13 7.93 -26.62 -5.18
N GLY A 14 6.68 -27.07 -5.05
CA GLY A 14 5.61 -26.39 -4.31
C GLY A 14 5.97 -25.93 -2.91
N ALA A 15 5.63 -24.67 -2.64
CA ALA A 15 5.13 -24.31 -1.34
C ALA A 15 3.63 -24.69 -1.34
N ARG A 16 3.25 -25.47 -0.33
CA ARG A 16 1.84 -25.72 0.01
C ARG A 16 1.11 -24.38 0.01
N SER A 17 -0.07 -24.33 -0.61
CA SER A 17 -1.05 -23.28 -0.37
C SER A 17 -1.47 -23.36 1.10
N SER A 18 -0.64 -22.84 1.99
CA SER A 18 -1.15 -22.18 3.19
C SER A 18 -1.86 -20.98 2.63
N GLU A 19 -3.19 -21.06 2.58
CA GLU A 19 -4.02 -19.87 2.42
C GLU A 19 -3.42 -18.81 3.35
N PRO A 20 -2.92 -17.68 2.81
CA PRO A 20 -2.28 -16.69 3.65
C PRO A 20 -3.29 -16.34 4.76
N PRO A 21 -2.86 -16.27 6.03
CA PRO A 21 -3.77 -15.90 7.10
C PRO A 21 -4.48 -14.62 6.67
N VAL A 22 -5.81 -14.70 6.59
CA VAL A 22 -6.65 -13.58 6.19
C VAL A 22 -6.56 -12.59 7.35
N ILE A 23 -5.69 -11.60 7.21
CA ILE A 23 -5.65 -10.47 8.11
C ILE A 23 -6.93 -9.69 7.88
N ASP A 24 -7.73 -9.49 8.92
CA ASP A 24 -8.81 -8.52 8.87
C ASP A 24 -8.20 -7.12 8.94
N VAL A 25 -8.60 -6.23 8.03
CA VAL A 25 -8.14 -4.84 8.02
C VAL A 25 -8.60 -4.05 9.24
N ASP A 26 -9.61 -4.56 9.95
CA ASP A 26 -10.15 -4.01 11.20
C ASP A 26 -9.60 -4.69 12.46
N ASP A 27 -8.64 -5.59 12.32
CA ASP A 27 -8.02 -6.27 13.46
C ASP A 27 -7.35 -5.24 14.39
N PRO A 28 -7.80 -5.12 15.66
CA PRO A 28 -7.25 -4.15 16.62
C PRO A 28 -5.80 -4.45 17.02
N ASP A 29 -5.31 -5.67 16.77
CA ASP A 29 -3.92 -6.06 17.06
C ASP A 29 -2.96 -5.68 15.91
N LEU A 30 -3.44 -4.94 14.89
CA LEU A 30 -2.60 -4.39 13.84
C LEU A 30 -1.74 -3.23 14.35
N HIS A 31 -0.43 -3.38 14.20
CA HIS A 31 0.53 -2.33 14.52
C HIS A 31 1.29 -1.90 13.27
N VAL A 32 1.56 -0.61 13.16
CA VAL A 32 2.42 -0.07 12.11
C VAL A 32 3.82 -0.62 12.27
N VAL A 33 4.31 -1.31 11.24
CA VAL A 33 5.65 -1.90 11.18
C VAL A 33 6.55 -1.22 10.16
N VAL A 34 5.98 -0.52 9.17
CA VAL A 34 6.71 0.25 8.16
C VAL A 34 5.99 1.57 7.93
N GLU A 35 6.76 2.65 7.77
CA GLU A 35 6.27 3.98 7.39
C GLU A 35 7.14 4.52 6.26
N ALA A 36 6.51 5.04 5.21
CA ALA A 36 7.14 5.62 4.04
C ALA A 36 6.32 6.81 3.55
N PHE A 37 6.58 7.97 4.17
CA PHE A 37 5.94 9.26 3.87
C PHE A 37 6.89 10.26 3.20
N ASP A 38 8.19 9.95 3.15
CA ASP A 38 9.17 10.69 2.35
C ASP A 38 9.09 10.19 0.89
N ASP A 39 8.71 11.07 -0.03
CA ASP A 39 8.56 10.74 -1.45
C ASP A 39 9.90 10.47 -2.15
N ALA A 40 11.02 10.89 -1.56
CA ALA A 40 12.36 10.58 -2.02
C ALA A 40 12.88 9.23 -1.50
N GLU A 41 12.28 8.65 -0.45
CA GLU A 41 12.71 7.37 0.09
C GLU A 41 12.22 6.21 -0.80
N ALA A 42 13.17 5.39 -1.26
CA ALA A 42 12.82 4.18 -1.99
C ALA A 42 12.09 3.17 -1.09
N ALA A 43 11.06 2.49 -1.61
CA ALA A 43 10.31 1.48 -0.86
C ALA A 43 11.20 0.36 -0.28
N SER A 44 12.26 -0.05 -0.99
CA SER A 44 13.23 -1.01 -0.46
C SER A 44 13.97 -0.51 0.77
N THR A 45 14.27 0.78 0.84
CA THR A 45 14.94 1.41 1.98
C THR A 45 14.00 1.47 3.17
N ALA A 46 12.76 1.91 2.98
CA ALA A 46 11.75 1.94 4.03
C ALA A 46 11.52 0.54 4.65
N LEU A 47 11.39 -0.48 3.79
CA LEU A 47 11.26 -1.88 4.22
C LEU A 47 12.51 -2.38 4.96
N ALA A 48 13.72 -2.08 4.46
CA ALA A 48 14.97 -2.50 5.11
C ALA A 48 15.21 -1.81 6.47
N ARG A 49 14.71 -0.58 6.64
CA ARG A 49 14.80 0.21 7.87
C ARG A 49 13.83 -0.26 8.96
N ALA A 50 12.80 -1.03 8.61
CA ALA A 50 11.74 -1.47 9.51
C ALA A 50 12.11 -2.75 10.30
N PRO A 51 12.51 -2.66 11.58
CA PRO A 51 13.01 -3.83 12.32
C PRO A 51 11.92 -4.83 12.73
N HIS A 52 10.66 -4.38 12.78
CA HIS A 52 9.51 -5.19 13.20
C HIS A 52 8.74 -5.80 12.03
N TRP A 53 9.08 -5.43 10.80
CA TRP A 53 8.46 -5.98 9.60
C TRP A 53 8.91 -7.42 9.35
N GLN A 54 7.94 -8.30 9.10
CA GLN A 54 8.15 -9.71 8.77
C GLN A 54 7.81 -9.94 7.28
N PRO A 55 8.80 -10.13 6.39
CA PRO A 55 8.59 -10.23 4.94
C PRO A 55 7.74 -11.42 4.49
N ASP A 56 7.76 -12.50 5.26
CA ASP A 56 7.02 -13.73 4.93
C ASP A 56 5.57 -13.72 5.42
N ARG A 57 5.16 -12.68 6.17
CA ARG A 57 3.79 -12.53 6.65
C ARG A 57 3.03 -11.48 5.82
N PRO A 58 1.73 -11.67 5.58
CA PRO A 58 0.91 -10.62 5.01
C PRO A 58 0.93 -9.37 5.90
N ALA A 59 0.63 -8.23 5.31
CA ALA A 59 0.48 -6.94 5.96
C ALA A 59 -0.72 -6.21 5.34
N VAL A 60 -1.32 -5.31 6.10
CA VAL A 60 -2.25 -4.31 5.57
C VAL A 60 -1.41 -3.15 5.06
N LEU A 61 -1.38 -2.94 3.75
CA LEU A 61 -0.79 -1.75 3.14
C LEU A 61 -1.85 -0.64 3.14
N ARG A 62 -1.55 0.51 3.76
CA ARG A 62 -2.41 1.69 3.73
C ARG A 62 -1.73 2.82 2.96
N HIS A 63 -2.39 3.32 1.93
CA HIS A 63 -2.00 4.55 1.26
C HIS A 63 -2.89 5.70 1.69
N TYR A 64 -2.28 6.86 1.89
CA TYR A 64 -2.96 8.08 2.28
C TYR A 64 -3.05 9.01 1.07
N LEU A 65 -4.25 9.44 0.75
CA LEU A 65 -4.55 10.34 -0.36
C LEU A 65 -5.25 11.59 0.18
N SER A 66 -4.76 12.77 -0.18
CA SER A 66 -5.51 14.02 -0.03
C SER A 66 -6.26 14.28 -1.33
N LEU A 67 -7.58 14.35 -1.28
CA LEU A 67 -8.45 14.51 -2.45
C LEU A 67 -9.44 15.64 -2.19
N PRO A 68 -9.93 16.33 -3.24
CA PRO A 68 -11.13 17.14 -3.12
C PRO A 68 -12.28 16.32 -2.57
N SER A 69 -13.04 16.85 -1.60
CA SER A 69 -14.15 16.13 -0.96
C SER A 69 -15.24 15.69 -1.95
N THR A 70 -15.33 16.36 -3.10
CA THR A 70 -16.26 16.08 -4.21
C THR A 70 -15.91 14.82 -5.00
N ASP A 71 -14.64 14.40 -5.00
CA ASP A 71 -14.12 13.31 -5.83
C ASP A 71 -13.89 11.99 -5.05
N THR A 72 -14.07 11.99 -3.73
CA THR A 72 -13.74 10.85 -2.85
C THR A 72 -14.50 9.58 -3.22
N GLU A 73 -15.80 9.67 -3.52
CA GLU A 73 -16.64 8.52 -3.88
C GLU A 73 -16.26 7.91 -5.24
N SER A 74 -15.91 8.77 -6.22
CA SER A 74 -15.44 8.32 -7.54
C SER A 74 -14.11 7.57 -7.42
N VAL A 75 -13.18 8.11 -6.63
CA VAL A 75 -11.89 7.46 -6.34
C VAL A 75 -12.11 6.15 -5.58
N ALA A 76 -13.00 6.14 -4.60
CA ALA A 76 -13.33 4.94 -3.83
C ALA A 76 -13.86 3.80 -4.72
N THR A 77 -14.75 4.13 -5.66
CA THR A 77 -15.30 3.15 -6.63
C THR A 77 -14.19 2.52 -7.47
N LEU A 78 -13.31 3.33 -8.07
CA LEU A 78 -12.20 2.84 -8.87
C LEU A 78 -11.28 1.93 -8.06
N LEU A 79 -10.90 2.37 -6.85
CA LEU A 79 -10.06 1.59 -5.95
C LEU A 79 -10.70 0.27 -5.53
N HIS A 80 -12.01 0.26 -5.31
CA HIS A 80 -12.75 -0.95 -4.97
C HIS A 80 -12.71 -2.00 -6.09
N GLU A 81 -12.85 -1.58 -7.36
CA GLU A 81 -12.72 -2.45 -8.53
C GLU A 81 -11.32 -3.11 -8.60
N ASP A 82 -10.30 -2.44 -8.07
CA ASP A 82 -8.93 -2.95 -8.00
C ASP A 82 -8.61 -3.73 -6.72
N GLY A 83 -9.63 -4.02 -5.90
CA GLY A 83 -9.52 -4.80 -4.67
C GLY A 83 -8.96 -4.02 -3.48
N TRP A 84 -9.12 -2.70 -3.45
CA TRP A 84 -8.81 -1.88 -2.27
C TRP A 84 -10.06 -1.63 -1.44
N THR A 85 -9.91 -1.65 -0.12
CA THR A 85 -10.89 -1.08 0.80
C THR A 85 -10.58 0.40 0.96
N VAL A 86 -11.59 1.25 0.92
CA VAL A 86 -11.40 2.70 1.01
C VAL A 86 -12.13 3.24 2.22
N ARG A 87 -11.47 4.11 2.98
CA ARG A 87 -12.01 4.77 4.16
C ARG A 87 -11.76 6.26 4.08
N GLU A 88 -12.75 7.05 4.45
CA GLU A 88 -12.53 8.46 4.71
C GLU A 88 -11.91 8.60 6.12
N SER A 89 -10.90 9.45 6.24
CA SER A 89 -10.29 9.77 7.52
C SER A 89 -10.34 11.27 7.76
N VAL A 90 -10.99 11.63 8.86
CA VAL A 90 -10.99 12.99 9.41
C VAL A 90 -9.69 13.29 10.19
N HIS A 91 -8.89 12.26 10.46
CA HIS A 91 -7.69 12.29 11.32
C HIS A 91 -6.48 11.60 10.66
N GLY A 92 -6.38 11.65 9.33
CA GLY A 92 -5.19 11.18 8.61
C GLY A 92 -3.99 12.11 8.85
N PRO A 93 -2.78 11.72 8.39
CA PRO A 93 -1.66 12.64 8.34
C PRO A 93 -2.12 13.91 7.63
N ILE A 94 -2.09 15.02 8.36
CA ILE A 94 -2.52 16.32 7.84
C ILE A 94 -1.52 16.69 6.76
N PRO A 95 -1.95 16.97 5.51
CA PRO A 95 -1.05 17.43 4.47
C PRO A 95 -0.32 18.69 4.95
N GLU A 96 1.02 18.70 4.90
CA GLU A 96 1.80 19.91 5.19
C GLU A 96 1.47 21.03 4.18
N GLU A 97 1.12 20.64 2.96
CA GLU A 97 0.59 21.51 1.92
C GLU A 97 -0.83 21.07 1.54
N PRO A 98 -1.80 22.00 1.44
CA PRO A 98 -3.13 21.65 0.95
C PRO A 98 -3.03 21.04 -0.46
N ALA A 99 -3.97 20.15 -0.79
CA ALA A 99 -4.13 19.70 -2.17
C ALA A 99 -4.27 20.93 -3.09
N ASN A 100 -3.93 20.78 -4.38
CA ASN A 100 -4.13 21.82 -5.38
C ASN A 100 -5.63 21.97 -5.72
N THR A 101 -6.45 22.21 -4.69
CA THR A 101 -7.87 22.51 -4.79
C THR A 101 -8.06 23.98 -5.16
N SER A 102 -9.09 24.25 -5.95
CA SER A 102 -9.47 25.64 -6.22
C SER A 102 -9.89 26.31 -4.91
N ASP A 103 -9.65 27.61 -4.80
CA ASP A 103 -9.91 28.40 -3.60
C ASP A 103 -11.36 28.16 -3.09
N GLY A 104 -11.50 27.42 -1.97
CA GLY A 104 -12.77 27.06 -1.34
C GLY A 104 -13.16 25.57 -1.34
N GLU A 105 -12.46 24.69 -2.05
CA GLU A 105 -12.77 23.25 -2.05
C GLU A 105 -11.99 22.51 -0.94
N GLN A 106 -12.75 21.88 -0.03
CA GLN A 106 -12.19 21.20 1.14
C GLN A 106 -11.49 19.91 0.72
N ALA A 107 -10.24 19.76 1.14
CA ALA A 107 -9.50 18.53 0.97
C ALA A 107 -9.87 17.54 2.08
N THR A 108 -10.17 16.30 1.68
CA THR A 108 -10.45 15.17 2.56
C THR A 108 -9.31 14.16 2.46
N THR A 109 -8.93 13.55 3.57
CA THR A 109 -7.99 12.44 3.55
C THR A 109 -8.72 11.13 3.35
N VAL A 110 -8.31 10.36 2.36
CA VAL A 110 -8.80 9.02 2.06
C VAL A 110 -7.68 8.03 2.30
N ILE A 111 -8.02 6.91 2.95
CA ILE A 111 -7.12 5.79 3.23
C ILE A 111 -7.52 4.63 2.33
N ALA A 112 -6.62 4.20 1.45
CA ALA A 112 -6.78 3.01 0.64
C ALA A 112 -6.02 1.85 1.28
N LEU A 113 -6.72 0.78 1.66
CA LEU A 113 -6.19 -0.36 2.38
C LEU A 113 -6.23 -1.62 1.50
N ARG A 114 -5.19 -2.44 1.59
CA ARG A 114 -5.17 -3.77 0.97
C ARG A 114 -4.29 -4.74 1.75
N VAL A 115 -4.79 -5.97 1.93
CA VAL A 115 -4.01 -7.05 2.55
C VAL A 115 -3.15 -7.73 1.48
N GLN A 116 -1.83 -7.78 1.70
CA GLN A 116 -0.90 -8.47 0.81
C GLN A 116 0.44 -8.75 1.50
N ARG A 117 1.26 -9.64 0.93
CA ARG A 117 2.68 -9.70 1.30
C ARG A 117 3.40 -8.52 0.66
N LEU A 118 4.32 -7.92 1.40
CA LEU A 118 5.06 -6.77 0.91
C LEU A 118 6.39 -7.18 0.30
N ASP A 119 6.70 -6.54 -0.81
CA ASP A 119 8.05 -6.40 -1.33
C ASP A 119 8.21 -5.01 -1.95
N ALA A 120 9.46 -4.61 -2.14
CA ALA A 120 9.78 -3.27 -2.59
C ALA A 120 9.17 -2.93 -3.95
N LEU A 121 9.05 -3.90 -4.86
CA LEU A 121 8.53 -3.68 -6.21
C LEU A 121 7.04 -3.37 -6.16
N HIS A 122 6.26 -4.19 -5.47
CA HIS A 122 4.82 -3.97 -5.35
C HIS A 122 4.50 -2.69 -4.56
N CYS A 123 5.26 -2.36 -3.51
CA CYS A 123 5.09 -1.09 -2.79
C CYS A 123 5.37 0.12 -3.70
N ALA A 124 6.43 0.06 -4.50
CA ALA A 124 6.76 1.13 -5.45
C ALA A 124 5.69 1.27 -6.56
N GLN A 125 5.20 0.15 -7.11
CA GLN A 125 4.12 0.15 -8.09
C GLN A 125 2.82 0.70 -7.51
N ALA A 126 2.44 0.29 -6.30
CA ALA A 126 1.27 0.81 -5.60
C ALA A 126 1.41 2.32 -5.34
N SER A 127 2.57 2.78 -4.89
CA SER A 127 2.85 4.21 -4.68
C SER A 127 2.71 5.04 -5.97
N ALA A 128 3.32 4.58 -7.07
CA ALA A 128 3.19 5.25 -8.37
C ALA A 128 1.75 5.28 -8.89
N ARG A 129 1.01 4.18 -8.68
CA ARG A 129 -0.40 4.07 -9.01
C ARG A 129 -1.26 5.05 -8.22
N MET A 130 -1.04 5.14 -6.91
CA MET A 130 -1.76 6.07 -6.03
C MET A 130 -1.44 7.53 -6.36
N ALA A 131 -0.18 7.85 -6.64
CA ALA A 131 0.22 9.18 -7.08
C ALA A 131 -0.47 9.57 -8.40
N GLY A 132 -0.44 8.69 -9.41
CA GLY A 132 -1.10 8.93 -10.69
C GLY A 132 -2.63 9.04 -10.58
N LEU A 133 -3.25 8.21 -9.72
CA LEU A 133 -4.67 8.31 -9.43
C LEU A 133 -5.02 9.66 -8.79
N ALA A 134 -4.33 10.05 -7.72
CA ALA A 134 -4.59 11.29 -7.01
C ALA A 134 -4.43 12.52 -7.92
N GLN A 135 -3.37 12.55 -8.75
CA GLN A 135 -3.14 13.65 -9.70
C GLN A 135 -4.29 13.83 -10.70
N ARG A 136 -4.93 12.75 -11.16
CA ARG A 136 -6.08 12.82 -12.08
C ARG A 136 -7.29 13.53 -11.45
N PHE A 137 -7.40 13.44 -10.13
CA PHE A 137 -8.45 14.08 -9.33
C PHE A 137 -7.93 15.31 -8.57
N ARG A 138 -6.86 15.95 -9.06
CA ARG A 138 -6.25 17.16 -8.45
C ARG A 138 -5.82 17.01 -6.99
N GLY A 139 -5.69 15.78 -6.53
CA GLY A 139 -5.22 15.43 -5.19
C GLY A 139 -3.74 15.09 -5.15
N ARG A 140 -3.31 14.58 -3.99
CA ARG A 140 -1.93 14.19 -3.69
C ARG A 140 -1.89 12.86 -2.95
N ALA A 141 -0.95 11.99 -3.32
CA ALA A 141 -0.58 10.86 -2.48
C ALA A 141 0.39 11.36 -1.39
N LEU A 142 0.07 11.10 -0.12
CA LEU A 142 0.80 11.58 1.04
C LEU A 142 1.89 10.60 1.51
N GLY A 143 1.79 9.34 1.09
CA GLY A 143 2.68 8.27 1.54
C GLY A 143 1.90 7.00 1.87
N TRP A 144 2.59 6.07 2.51
CA TRP A 144 2.00 4.82 2.97
C TRP A 144 2.62 4.31 4.26
N ASP A 145 1.85 3.49 4.96
CA ASP A 145 2.34 2.65 6.04
C ASP A 145 1.87 1.21 5.84
N ALA A 146 2.50 0.31 6.59
CA ALA A 146 2.13 -1.09 6.60
C ALA A 146 1.90 -1.56 8.03
N LEU A 147 0.83 -2.34 8.22
CA LEU A 147 0.50 -2.95 9.50
C LEU A 147 0.61 -4.46 9.46
N GLN A 148 1.13 -5.03 10.54
CA GLN A 148 1.08 -6.46 10.78
C GLN A 148 0.51 -6.72 12.17
N PRO A 149 -0.17 -7.86 12.38
CA PRO A 149 -0.59 -8.25 13.70
C PRO A 149 0.61 -8.31 14.64
N GLY A 150 0.40 -7.91 15.89
CA GLY A 150 1.35 -8.13 16.97
C GLY A 150 1.82 -9.59 17.00
N GLN A 151 3.05 -9.81 17.47
CA GLN A 151 3.43 -11.18 17.81
C GLN A 151 2.46 -11.65 18.89
N ALA A 152 1.71 -12.73 18.63
CA ALA A 152 1.05 -13.46 19.70
C ALA A 152 2.16 -13.86 20.69
N ASN A 153 2.15 -13.24 21.86
CA ASN A 153 3.08 -13.53 22.95
C ASN A 153 2.83 -14.92 23.53
#